data_AF-A0A966NI75-F1
#
_entry.id   AF-A0A966NI75-F1
#
_cell.length_a   1.000
_cell.length_b   1.000
_cell.length_c   1.000
_cell.angle_alpha   90.00
_cell.angle_beta   90.00
_cell.angle_gamma   90.00
#
_symmetry.space_group_name_H-M   'P 1'
#
loop_
_entity.id
_entity.type
_entity.pdbx_description
1 polymer ?
#
loop_
_entity_poly.entity_id
_entity_poly.type
_entity_poly.pdbx_seq_one_letter_code
_entity_poly.pdbx_strand_id
1 'polypeptide(L)' 'MFKKILKTIMLAQAASAARKTLRYLSDRDLDDMGLSRSTFVDGVVESVKADIEANVKDQPISKNIKCVVNPNLLGAV' A
#
# COMPACT_ATOMS: atom_id res chain seq x y z
N MET A 1 -4.83 -18.50 1.25
CA MET A 1 -6.05 -17.69 1.44
C MET A 1 -5.82 -16.41 2.26
N PHE A 2 -5.08 -16.48 3.38
CA PHE A 2 -4.81 -15.31 4.25
C PHE A 2 -4.27 -14.07 3.53
N LYS A 3 -3.28 -14.24 2.62
CA LYS A 3 -2.77 -13.13 1.80
C LYS A 3 -3.86 -12.44 0.97
N LYS A 4 -4.83 -13.18 0.42
CA LYS A 4 -5.94 -12.59 -0.35
C LYS A 4 -6.86 -11.76 0.54
N ILE A 5 -7.17 -12.27 1.74
CA ILE A 5 -8.00 -11.57 2.74
C ILE A 5 -7.33 -10.26 3.18
N LEU A 6 -6.03 -10.29 3.48
CA LEU A 6 -5.27 -9.09 3.83
C LEU A 6 -5.27 -8.05 2.70
N LYS A 7 -5.06 -8.49 1.46
CA LYS A 7 -5.13 -7.61 0.28
C LYS A 7 -6.51 -6.94 0.16
N THR A 8 -7.60 -7.68 0.34
CA THR A 8 -8.94 -7.11 0.29
C THR A 8 -9.22 -6.13 1.43
N ILE A 9 -8.71 -6.40 2.63
CA ILE A 9 -8.81 -5.47 3.77
C ILE A 9 -8.04 -4.18 3.46
N MET A 10 -6.81 -4.27 2.96
CA MET A 10 -6.00 -3.10 2.60
C MET A 10 -6.68 -2.25 1.52
N LEU A 11 -7.25 -2.86 0.48
CA LEU A 11 -7.98 -2.14 -0.56
C LEU A 11 -9.24 -1.45 -0.02
N ALA A 12 -9.99 -2.12 0.86
CA ALA A 12 -11.16 -1.52 1.50
C ALA A 12 -10.79 -0.33 2.41
N GLN A 13 -9.67 -0.44 3.14
CA GLN A 13 -9.13 0.65 3.96
C GLN A 13 -8.66 1.82 3.09
N ALA A 14 -7.96 1.56 1.99
CA ALA A 14 -7.56 2.58 1.03
C ALA A 14 -8.76 3.34 0.46
N ALA A 15 -9.81 2.62 0.04
CA ALA A 15 -11.04 3.22 -0.46
C ALA A 15 -11.77 4.07 0.61
N SER A 16 -11.75 3.63 1.87
CA SER A 16 -12.35 4.37 2.99
C SER A 16 -11.56 5.63 3.34
N ALA A 17 -10.23 5.52 3.40
CA ALA A 17 -9.33 6.65 3.60
C ALA A 17 -9.47 7.68 2.47
N ALA A 18 -9.48 7.24 1.21
CA ALA A 18 -9.66 8.11 0.04
C ALA A 18 -11.00 8.88 0.09
N ARG A 19 -12.10 8.23 0.48
CA ARG A 19 -13.39 8.92 0.66
C ARG A 19 -13.34 9.96 1.79
N LYS A 20 -12.62 9.65 2.87
CA LYS A 20 -12.47 10.57 4.01
C LYS A 20 -11.61 11.78 3.63
N THR A 21 -10.53 11.60 2.85
CA THR A 21 -9.70 12.70 2.37
C THR A 21 -10.41 13.55 1.32
N LEU A 22 -11.21 12.94 0.45
CA LEU A 22 -12.03 13.64 -0.55
C LEU A 22 -13.03 14.65 0.07
N ARG A 23 -13.41 14.45 1.35
CA ARG A 23 -14.26 15.40 2.08
C ARG A 23 -13.55 16.72 2.39
N TYR A 24 -12.21 16.73 2.38
CA TYR A 24 -11.39 17.90 2.68
C TYR A 24 -10.70 18.50 1.45
N LEU A 25 -10.75 17.82 0.29
CA LEU A 25 -10.25 18.37 -0.98
C LEU A 25 -11.32 19.24 -1.65
N SER A 26 -10.91 20.39 -2.19
CA SER A 26 -11.76 21.18 -3.08
C SER A 26 -11.71 20.61 -4.50
N ASP A 27 -12.72 20.93 -5.31
CA ASP A 27 -12.73 20.50 -6.72
C ASP A 27 -11.57 21.11 -7.51
N ARG A 28 -11.04 22.27 -7.10
CA ARG A 28 -9.87 22.87 -7.71
C ARG A 28 -8.59 22.11 -7.39
N ASP A 29 -8.42 21.63 -6.16
CA ASP A 29 -7.27 20.80 -5.80
C ASP A 29 -7.27 19.49 -6.59
N LEU A 30 -8.46 18.93 -6.84
CA LEU A 30 -8.61 17.74 -7.68
C LEU A 30 -8.30 18.04 -9.15
N ASP A 31 -8.78 19.17 -9.68
CA ASP A 31 -8.54 19.62 -11.05
C ASP A 31 -7.06 19.92 -11.31
N ASP A 32 -6.37 20.52 -10.34
CA ASP A 32 -4.92 20.76 -10.36
C ASP A 32 -4.12 19.43 -10.44
N MET A 33 -4.68 18.33 -9.94
CA MET A 33 -4.13 16.98 -10.06
C MET A 33 -4.60 16.22 -11.31
N GLY A 34 -5.47 16.83 -12.13
CA GLY A 34 -6.11 16.18 -13.28
C GLY A 34 -7.09 15.07 -12.90
N LEU A 35 -7.62 15.12 -11.67
CA LEU A 35 -8.53 14.14 -11.10
C LEU A 35 -9.92 14.74 -10.90
N SER A 36 -10.95 13.90 -10.95
CA SER A 36 -12.33 14.30 -10.62
C SER A 36 -12.76 13.63 -9.32
N ARG A 37 -13.77 14.20 -8.63
CA ARG A 37 -14.32 13.56 -7.42
C ARG A 37 -14.78 12.12 -7.66
N SER A 38 -15.31 11.84 -8.85
CA SER A 38 -15.73 10.49 -9.25
C SER A 38 -14.57 9.53 -9.47
N THR A 39 -13.42 10.01 -9.96
CA THR A 39 -12.29 9.15 -10.34
C THR A 39 -11.20 9.05 -9.27
N PHE A 40 -11.16 9.97 -8.31
CA PHE A 40 -10.13 10.02 -7.28
C PHE A 40 -10.06 8.74 -6.44
N VAL A 41 -11.20 8.26 -5.95
CA VAL A 41 -11.25 7.07 -5.08
C VAL A 41 -10.78 5.83 -5.85
N ASP A 42 -11.23 5.68 -7.10
CA ASP A 42 -10.86 4.55 -7.95
C ASP A 42 -9.37 4.59 -8.31
N GLY A 43 -8.82 5.77 -8.63
CA GLY A 43 -7.39 5.95 -8.91
C GLY A 43 -6.50 5.64 -7.70
N VAL A 44 -6.93 6.01 -6.49
CA VAL A 44 -6.20 5.64 -5.25
C VAL A 44 -6.23 4.14 -5.01
N VAL A 45 -7.39 3.49 -5.17
CA VAL A 45 -7.53 2.04 -4.99
C VAL A 45 -6.69 1.27 -6.02
N GLU A 46 -6.66 1.73 -7.28
CA GLU A 46 -5.86 1.12 -8.33
C GLU A 46 -4.35 1.28 -8.09
N SER A 47 -3.92 2.46 -7.63
CA SER A 47 -2.52 2.70 -7.24
C SER A 47 -2.09 1.77 -6.10
N VAL A 48 -2.90 1.66 -5.04
CA VAL A 48 -2.63 0.75 -3.91
C VAL A 48 -2.62 -0.71 -4.35
N LYS A 49 -3.50 -1.08 -5.29
CA LYS A 49 -3.50 -2.43 -5.87
C LYS A 49 -2.20 -2.72 -6.61
N ALA A 50 -1.72 -1.78 -7.43
CA ALA A 50 -0.45 -1.90 -8.15
C ALA A 50 0.74 -2.04 -7.17
N ASP A 51 0.78 -1.22 -6.11
CA ASP A 51 1.82 -1.31 -5.07
C ASP A 51 1.83 -2.65 -4.36
N ILE A 52 0.66 -3.16 -4.00
CA ILE A 52 0.50 -4.47 -3.37
C ILE A 52 0.97 -5.58 -4.32
N GLU A 53 0.71 -5.47 -5.62
CA GLU A 53 1.14 -6.47 -6.61
C GLU A 53 2.65 -6.44 -6.84
N ALA A 54 3.25 -5.25 -6.92
CA ALA A 54 4.70 -5.07 -7.03
C ALA A 54 5.44 -5.59 -5.78
N ASN A 55 5.04 -5.15 -4.59
CA ASN A 55 5.74 -5.51 -3.35
C ASN A 55 5.56 -6.98 -2.93
N VAL A 56 4.49 -7.64 -3.36
CA VAL A 56 4.28 -9.08 -3.07
C VAL A 56 5.09 -9.97 -4.01
N LYS A 57 5.48 -9.49 -5.19
CA LYS A 57 6.30 -10.25 -6.15
C LYS A 57 7.79 -10.27 -5.76
N ASP A 58 8.30 -9.18 -5.18
CA ASP A 58 9.75 -8.94 -5.08
C ASP A 58 10.38 -9.12 -3.68
N GLN A 59 9.64 -9.62 -2.70
CA GLN A 59 10.21 -9.89 -1.37
C GLN A 59 10.44 -11.39 -1.13
N PRO A 60 11.65 -11.93 -1.43
CA PRO A 60 12.02 -13.21 -0.88
C PRO A 60 12.08 -13.07 0.65
N ILE A 61 11.39 -13.97 1.36
CA ILE A 61 11.33 -14.02 2.83
C ILE A 61 12.75 -13.97 3.45
N SER A 62 13.75 -14.47 2.71
CA SER A 62 15.16 -14.43 3.08
C SER A 62 15.75 -13.03 3.30
N LYS A 63 15.20 -11.97 2.68
CA LYS A 63 15.71 -10.60 2.85
C LYS A 63 15.34 -10.03 4.23
N ASN A 64 14.18 -10.40 4.76
CA ASN A 64 13.71 -9.97 6.08
C ASN A 64 14.41 -10.72 7.24
N ILE A 65 14.88 -11.96 7.02
CA ILE A 65 15.65 -12.70 8.03
C ILE A 65 17.05 -12.09 8.20
N LYS A 66 17.69 -11.60 7.12
CA LYS A 66 19.05 -11.03 7.19
C LYS A 66 19.17 -9.78 8.08
N CYS A 67 18.11 -9.01 8.29
CA CYS A 67 18.15 -7.82 9.16
C CYS A 67 17.92 -8.14 10.65
N VAL A 68 17.40 -9.32 10.99
CA VAL A 68 17.09 -9.70 12.38
C VAL A 68 18.27 -10.40 13.06
N VAL A 69 19.16 -11.02 12.30
CA VAL A 69 20.30 -11.75 12.86
C VAL A 69 21.53 -10.85 12.90
N ASN A 70 21.92 -10.41 14.11
CA ASN A 70 23.21 -9.77 14.32
C ASN A 70 24.33 -10.80 14.05
N PRO A 71 25.25 -10.56 13.10
CA PRO A 71 26.37 -11.46 12.81
C PRO A 71 27.25 -11.75 14.04
N ASN A 72 27.33 -10.80 14.97
CA ASN A 72 28.13 -10.93 16.20
C ASN A 72 27.56 -11.95 17.19
N LEU A 73 26.32 -12.44 17.00
CA LEU A 73 25.75 -13.55 17.79
C LEU A 73 26.07 -14.94 17.18
N LEU A 74 26.58 -15.01 15.95
CA LEU A 74 26.83 -16.28 15.24
C LEU A 74 28.26 -16.81 15.36
N GLY A 75 29.13 -16.11 16.10
CA GLY A 75 30.57 -16.40 16.11
C GLY A 75 31.27 -16.09 17.42
N ALA A 76 30.66 -16.39 18.57
CA ALA A 76 31.40 -16.54 19.82
C ALA A 76 31.92 -17.98 19.92
N VAL A 77 33.08 -18.24 19.30
CA VAL A 77 33.97 -19.37 19.63
C VAL A 77 35.41 -18.87 19.72
#